data_AF-A0AA88XTF0-F1
#
_entry.id   AF-A0AA88XTF0-F1
#
_cell.length_a   1.000
_cell.length_b   1.000
_cell.length_c   1.000
_cell.angle_alpha   90.00
_cell.angle_beta   90.00
_cell.angle_gamma   90.00
#
_symmetry.space_group_name_H-M   'P 1'
#
loop_
_entity.id
_entity.type
_entity.pdbx_description
1 polymer ?
#
loop_
_entity_poly.entity_id
_entity_poly.type
_entity_poly.pdbx_seq_one_letter_code
_entity_poly.pdbx_strand_id
1 'polypeptide(L)'
;MDKKKALEEKIRFQVECEKTAHLTVQRLLDNPVTEDFLIDSGRLIKPEHYDDVIEERAISHQCGYPVCPNSLANNFCSNECYNASNYYKSQLSTSPLWMRKNQKIPTLMLLSKPEARYV
;
A
#
# COMPACT_ATOMS: atom_id res chain seq x y z
N MET A 1 24.37 30.26 -9.77
CA MET A 1 23.38 30.05 -8.68
C MET A 1 22.30 29.04 -9.06
N ASP A 2 22.17 28.72 -10.36
CA ASP A 2 21.06 27.92 -10.91
C ASP A 2 21.14 26.42 -10.63
N LYS A 3 22.36 25.85 -10.59
CA LYS A 3 22.56 24.42 -10.28
C LYS A 3 22.14 24.07 -8.85
N LYS A 4 22.38 24.97 -7.89
CA LYS A 4 22.01 24.78 -6.48
C LYS A 4 20.48 24.78 -6.34
N LYS A 5 19.80 25.76 -6.94
CA LYS A 5 18.33 25.86 -6.92
C LYS A 5 17.66 24.64 -7.56
N ALA A 6 18.14 24.20 -8.72
CA ALA A 6 17.61 23.01 -9.39
C ALA A 6 17.80 21.72 -8.58
N LEU A 7 18.90 21.60 -7.84
CA LEU A 7 19.12 20.47 -6.93
C LEU A 7 18.17 20.53 -5.72
N GLU A 8 18.01 21.70 -5.12
CA GLU A 8 17.09 21.92 -4.00
C GLU A 8 15.64 21.62 -4.38
N GLU A 9 15.20 21.99 -5.59
CA GLU A 9 13.87 21.66 -6.12
C GLU A 9 13.66 20.15 -6.27
N LYS A 10 14.68 19.40 -6.74
CA LYS A 10 14.63 17.94 -6.84
C LYS A 10 14.55 17.27 -5.47
N ILE A 11 15.36 17.71 -4.51
CA ILE A 11 15.35 17.18 -3.14
C ILE A 11 13.98 17.44 -2.50
N ARG A 12 13.46 18.67 -2.62
CA ARG A 12 12.14 19.03 -2.09
C ARG A 12 11.05 18.15 -2.68
N PHE A 13 11.08 17.93 -4.00
CA PHE A 13 10.11 17.08 -4.66
C PHE A 13 10.18 15.61 -4.20
N GLN A 14 11.39 15.08 -4.00
CA GLN A 14 11.57 13.73 -3.45
C GLN A 14 11.01 13.63 -2.03
N VAL A 15 11.30 14.61 -1.17
CA VAL A 15 10.77 14.67 0.20
C VAL A 15 9.24 14.67 0.22
N GLU A 16 8.59 15.44 -0.65
CA GLU A 16 7.11 15.46 -0.74
C GLU A 16 6.54 14.11 -1.21
N CYS A 17 7.22 13.42 -2.13
CA CYS A 17 6.84 12.08 -2.53
C CYS A 17 6.94 11.08 -1.36
N GLU A 18 8.02 11.14 -0.58
CA GLU A 18 8.22 10.27 0.58
C GLU A 18 7.16 10.52 1.67
N LYS A 19 6.85 11.79 1.96
CA LYS A 19 5.74 12.16 2.86
C LYS A 19 4.40 11.61 2.41
N THR A 20 4.11 11.69 1.11
CA THR A 20 2.86 11.19 0.54
C THR A 20 2.75 9.67 0.69
N ALA A 21 3.83 8.94 0.40
CA ALA A 21 3.88 7.49 0.61
C ALA A 21 3.69 7.12 2.08
N HIS A 22 4.31 7.87 2.99
CA HIS A 22 4.17 7.66 4.43
C HIS A 22 2.74 7.86 4.92
N LEU A 23 2.08 8.98 4.55
CA LEU A 23 0.68 9.23 4.91
C LEU A 23 -0.26 8.14 4.36
N THR A 24 0.05 7.61 3.17
CA THR A 24 -0.71 6.52 2.56
C THR A 24 -0.59 5.23 3.39
N VAL A 25 0.63 4.88 3.81
CA VAL A 25 0.88 3.73 4.70
C VAL A 25 0.10 3.89 6.00
N GLN A 26 0.17 5.05 6.65
CA GLN A 26 -0.58 5.32 7.89
C GLN A 26 -2.09 5.12 7.69
N ARG A 27 -2.65 5.62 6.59
CA ARG A 27 -4.07 5.45 6.28
C ARG A 27 -4.46 3.99 6.01
N LEU A 28 -3.53 3.18 5.50
CA LEU A 28 -3.72 1.72 5.34
C LEU A 28 -3.69 0.96 6.66
N LEU A 29 -3.23 1.55 7.77
CA LEU A 29 -3.27 0.95 9.10
C LEU A 29 -4.62 1.19 9.82
N ASP A 30 -5.38 2.19 9.38
CA ASP A 30 -6.72 2.42 9.90
C ASP A 30 -7.68 1.31 9.45
N ASN A 31 -8.72 1.03 10.25
CA ASN A 31 -9.81 0.13 9.89
C ASN A 31 -11.14 0.90 10.02
N PRO A 32 -12.02 0.94 8.99
CA PRO A 32 -11.97 0.21 7.72
C PRO A 32 -11.16 0.90 6.59
N VAL A 33 -10.57 0.06 5.74
CA VAL A 33 -10.02 0.43 4.42
C VAL A 33 -10.98 -0.06 3.34
N THR A 34 -11.32 0.82 2.39
CA THR A 34 -12.14 0.46 1.23
C THR A 34 -11.30 -0.13 0.10
N GLU A 35 -11.93 -0.91 -0.76
CA GLU A 35 -11.27 -1.50 -1.93
C GLU A 35 -10.73 -0.41 -2.88
N ASP A 36 -11.52 0.64 -3.12
CA ASP A 36 -11.10 1.79 -3.93
C ASP A 36 -9.84 2.47 -3.35
N PHE A 37 -9.80 2.66 -2.03
CA PHE A 37 -8.63 3.27 -1.40
C PHE A 37 -7.40 2.37 -1.52
N LEU A 38 -7.55 1.05 -1.33
CA LEU A 38 -6.44 0.13 -1.50
C LEU A 38 -5.90 0.19 -2.95
N ILE A 39 -6.78 0.20 -3.95
CA ILE A 39 -6.40 0.33 -5.36
C ILE A 39 -5.65 1.65 -5.63
N ASP A 40 -6.17 2.77 -5.13
CA ASP A 40 -5.55 4.08 -5.34
C ASP A 40 -4.20 4.20 -4.62
N SER A 41 -4.06 3.57 -3.45
CA SER A 41 -2.84 3.60 -2.64
C SER A 41 -1.63 3.03 -3.40
N GLY A 42 -1.84 2.04 -4.26
CA GLY A 42 -0.74 1.37 -4.97
C GLY A 42 0.01 2.26 -5.96
N ARG A 43 -0.55 3.42 -6.33
CA ARG A 43 0.16 4.46 -7.09
C ARG A 43 1.24 5.16 -6.26
N LEU A 44 1.08 5.17 -4.95
CA LEU A 44 1.86 5.97 -3.99
C LEU A 44 2.85 5.13 -3.18
N ILE A 45 2.65 3.80 -3.12
CA ILE A 45 3.49 2.89 -2.34
C ILE A 45 4.30 1.91 -3.20
N LYS A 46 5.23 1.22 -2.55
CA LYS A 46 6.07 0.15 -3.10
C LYS A 46 5.76 -1.17 -2.38
N PRO A 47 6.16 -2.33 -2.91
CA PRO A 47 6.02 -3.61 -2.22
C PRO A 47 6.54 -3.59 -0.78
N GLU A 48 7.69 -2.95 -0.53
CA GLU A 48 8.30 -2.92 0.81
C GLU A 48 7.43 -2.15 1.80
N HIS A 49 6.82 -1.02 1.39
CA HIS A 49 5.91 -0.29 2.25
C HIS A 49 4.65 -1.11 2.61
N TYR A 50 4.23 -2.01 1.72
CA TYR A 50 3.08 -2.86 1.97
C TYR A 50 3.41 -4.05 2.88
N ASP A 51 4.66 -4.52 2.88
CA ASP A 51 5.14 -5.48 3.90
C ASP A 51 5.07 -4.87 5.30
N ASP A 52 5.54 -3.63 5.44
CA ASP A 52 5.42 -2.90 6.71
C ASP A 52 3.95 -2.78 7.15
N VAL A 53 3.02 -2.50 6.22
CA VAL A 53 1.57 -2.48 6.52
C VAL A 53 1.08 -3.83 7.06
N ILE A 54 1.49 -4.95 6.46
CA ILE A 54 1.09 -6.29 6.91
C ILE A 54 1.60 -6.54 8.33
N GLU A 55 2.86 -6.21 8.60
CA GLU A 55 3.51 -6.41 9.90
C GLU A 55 2.88 -5.53 10.99
N GLU A 56 2.71 -4.23 10.73
CA GLU A 56 2.14 -3.27 11.67
C GLU A 56 0.65 -3.58 11.98
N ARG A 57 -0.12 -4.02 10.98
CA ARG A 57 -1.49 -4.50 11.21
C ARG A 57 -1.51 -5.74 12.08
N ALA A 58 -0.58 -6.68 11.88
CA ALA A 58 -0.47 -7.87 12.71
C ALA A 58 -0.13 -7.53 14.18
N ILE A 59 0.79 -6.58 14.40
CA ILE A 59 1.10 -6.04 15.74
C ILE A 59 -0.15 -5.43 16.39
N SER A 60 -0.99 -4.77 15.59
CA SER A 60 -2.26 -4.17 16.03
C SER A 60 -3.44 -5.16 16.09
N HIS A 61 -3.17 -6.46 15.99
CA HIS A 61 -4.17 -7.53 15.97
C HIS A 61 -5.20 -7.42 14.84
N GLN A 62 -4.78 -6.93 13.68
CA GLN A 62 -5.62 -6.83 12.48
C GLN A 62 -5.10 -7.76 11.39
N CYS A 63 -6.00 -8.26 10.55
CA CYS A 63 -5.59 -8.96 9.33
C CYS A 63 -4.73 -8.02 8.47
N GLY A 64 -3.59 -8.53 7.98
CA GLY A 64 -2.66 -7.82 7.11
C GLY A 64 -3.22 -7.50 5.73
N TYR A 65 -4.37 -8.06 5.34
CA TYR A 65 -5.10 -7.62 4.15
C TYR A 65 -6.01 -6.43 4.51
N PRO A 66 -5.74 -5.18 4.03
CA PRO A 66 -6.34 -3.98 4.62
C PRO A 66 -7.87 -3.89 4.57
N VAL A 67 -8.48 -4.47 3.53
CA VAL A 67 -9.95 -4.47 3.36
C VAL A 67 -10.67 -5.54 4.18
N CYS A 68 -9.92 -6.38 4.91
CA CYS A 68 -10.47 -7.40 5.78
C CYS A 68 -10.74 -6.83 7.17
N PRO A 69 -11.97 -6.91 7.70
CA PRO A 69 -12.32 -6.37 9.01
C PRO A 69 -11.92 -7.29 10.17
N ASN A 70 -11.45 -8.51 9.90
CA ASN A 70 -11.17 -9.51 10.93
C ASN A 70 -9.95 -9.12 11.78
N SER A 71 -10.09 -9.30 13.10
CA SER A 71 -9.02 -9.10 14.09
C SER A 71 -8.46 -10.45 14.54
N LEU A 72 -7.13 -10.58 14.60
CA LEU A 72 -6.45 -11.87 14.81
C LEU A 72 -5.06 -11.76 15.46
N ALA A 73 -4.53 -12.92 15.90
CA ALA A 73 -3.18 -13.06 16.44
C ALA A 73 -2.07 -13.33 15.40
N ASN A 74 -2.42 -13.63 14.14
CA ASN A 74 -1.49 -13.93 13.04
C ASN A 74 -1.67 -12.93 11.89
N ASN A 75 -0.67 -12.81 10.99
CA ASN A 75 -0.67 -11.84 9.89
C ASN A 75 -1.89 -11.92 8.96
N PHE A 76 -2.53 -13.08 8.77
CA PHE A 76 -3.70 -13.23 7.91
C PHE A 76 -4.77 -14.13 8.53
N CYS A 77 -6.05 -13.87 8.18
CA CYS A 77 -7.18 -14.65 8.67
C CYS A 77 -7.47 -15.95 7.93
N SER A 78 -6.93 -16.07 6.74
CA SER A 78 -7.26 -17.13 5.81
C SER A 78 -6.23 -17.15 4.69
N ASN A 79 -6.12 -18.28 4.00
CA ASN A 79 -5.28 -18.39 2.81
C ASN A 79 -5.76 -17.42 1.72
N GLU A 80 -7.05 -17.13 1.68
CA GLU A 80 -7.68 -16.21 0.74
C GLU A 80 -7.23 -14.77 0.99
N CYS A 81 -7.17 -14.31 2.25
CA CYS A 81 -6.60 -13.00 2.57
C CYS A 81 -5.10 -12.93 2.29
N TYR A 82 -4.35 -13.98 2.59
CA TYR A 82 -2.92 -14.06 2.25
C TYR A 82 -2.71 -13.93 0.73
N ASN A 83 -3.46 -14.72 -0.05
CA ASN A 83 -3.38 -14.72 -1.52
C ASN A 83 -3.83 -13.38 -2.12
N ALA A 84 -4.94 -12.80 -1.63
CA ALA A 84 -5.44 -11.50 -2.09
C ALA A 84 -4.45 -10.37 -1.80
N SER A 85 -3.86 -10.39 -0.60
CA SER A 85 -2.83 -9.41 -0.20
C SER A 85 -1.57 -9.53 -1.06
N ASN A 86 -1.08 -10.75 -1.29
CA ASN A 86 0.09 -10.96 -2.14
C ASN A 86 -0.16 -10.63 -3.62
N TYR A 87 -1.35 -10.92 -4.12
CA TYR A 87 -1.74 -10.54 -5.47
C TYR A 87 -1.72 -9.02 -5.65
N TYR A 88 -2.31 -8.27 -4.72
CA TYR A 88 -2.20 -6.81 -4.69
C TYR A 88 -0.73 -6.35 -4.65
N LYS A 89 0.06 -6.88 -3.71
CA LYS A 89 1.48 -6.53 -3.54
C LYS A 89 2.29 -6.74 -4.82
N SER A 90 2.08 -7.86 -5.52
CA SER A 90 2.82 -8.23 -6.74
C SER A 90 2.63 -7.26 -7.90
N GLN A 91 1.57 -6.46 -7.87
CA GLN A 91 1.26 -5.48 -8.92
C GLN A 91 1.86 -4.09 -8.62
N LEU A 92 2.40 -3.88 -7.41
CA LEU A 92 2.96 -2.60 -7.00
C LEU A 92 4.28 -2.30 -7.70
N SER A 93 4.45 -1.04 -8.10
CA SER A 93 5.70 -0.58 -8.70
C SER A 93 6.83 -0.59 -7.66
N THR A 94 7.98 -1.13 -8.04
CA THR A 94 9.22 -1.08 -7.23
C THR A 94 9.98 0.24 -7.39
N SER A 95 9.63 1.05 -8.40
CA SER A 95 10.27 2.33 -8.64
C SER A 95 9.87 3.35 -7.55
N PRO A 96 10.81 4.11 -6.97
CA PRO A 96 10.49 5.23 -6.10
C PRO A 96 9.53 6.24 -6.72
N LEU A 97 8.64 6.81 -5.89
CA LEU A 97 7.52 7.63 -6.35
C LEU A 97 7.96 8.85 -7.19
N TRP A 98 9.07 9.50 -6.82
CA TRP A 98 9.59 10.66 -7.54
C TRP A 98 10.10 10.34 -8.96
N MET A 99 10.38 9.07 -9.27
CA MET A 99 10.77 8.61 -10.61
C MET A 99 9.58 8.18 -11.48
N ARG A 100 8.36 8.14 -10.93
CA ARG A 100 7.16 7.64 -11.64
C ARG A 100 6.48 8.65 -12.57
N LYS A 101 6.96 9.90 -12.69
CA LYS A 101 6.30 11.00 -13.44
C LYS A 101 5.86 10.64 -14.87
N ASN A 102 6.58 9.75 -15.53
CA ASN A 102 6.32 9.32 -16.91
C ASN A 102 6.05 7.82 -17.04
N GLN A 103 5.81 7.11 -15.92
CA GLN A 103 5.48 5.68 -15.97
C GLN A 103 3.99 5.50 -16.21
N LYS A 104 3.64 4.55 -17.10
CA LYS A 104 2.28 4.02 -17.16
C LYS A 104 2.02 3.28 -15.86
N ILE A 105 1.18 3.85 -15.01
CA ILE A 105 0.79 3.22 -13.77
C ILE A 105 -0.17 2.07 -14.13
N PRO A 106 0.12 0.82 -13.71
CA PRO A 106 -0.77 -0.30 -13.98
C PRO A 106 -2.11 -0.09 -13.28
N THR A 107 -3.20 -0.49 -13.93
CA THR A 107 -4.50 -0.58 -13.27
C THR A 107 -4.45 -1.77 -12.33
N LEU A 108 -4.54 -1.50 -11.02
CA LEU A 108 -4.46 -2.54 -10.00
C LEU A 108 -5.81 -3.25 -9.87
N MET A 109 -5.74 -4.56 -9.70
CA MET A 109 -6.90 -5.43 -9.53
C MET A 109 -6.83 -6.09 -8.16
N LEU A 110 -7.99 -6.32 -7.54
CA LEU A 110 -8.09 -7.13 -6.33
C LEU A 110 -8.57 -8.54 -6.71
N LEU A 111 -8.04 -9.56 -6.03
CA LEU A 111 -8.64 -10.89 -6.07
C LEU A 111 -10.02 -10.79 -5.42
N SER A 112 -11.06 -11.21 -6.12
CA SER A 112 -12.43 -11.23 -5.61
C SER A 112 -12.48 -11.98 -4.27
N LYS A 113 -13.15 -11.40 -3.28
CA LYS A 113 -13.44 -12.12 -2.03
C LYS A 113 -14.17 -13.43 -2.36
N PRO A 114 -13.84 -14.56 -1.72
CA PRO A 114 -14.87 -15.57 -1.52
C PRO A 114 -15.98 -14.87 -0.76
N GLU A 115 -17.21 -14.94 -1.25
CA GLU A 115 -18.38 -14.52 -0.48
C GLU A 115 -18.22 -15.06 0.94
N ALA A 116 -18.26 -14.17 1.93
CA ALA A 116 -18.21 -14.56 3.32
C ALA A 116 -19.32 -15.59 3.52
N ARG A 117 -18.96 -16.87 3.63
CA ARG A 117 -19.89 -17.91 4.06
C ARG A 117 -20.23 -17.56 5.49
N TYR A 118 -21.35 -16.87 5.66
CA TYR A 118 -22.12 -16.95 6.89
C TYR A 118 -22.41 -18.43 7.10
N VAL A 119 -21.64 -19.05 7.99
CA VAL A 119 -22.00 -20.32 8.62
C VAL A 119 -22.62 -19.98 9.96
#